data_AF-A0A920FVG2-F1
#
_entry.id   AF-A0A920FVG2-F1
#
_cell.length_a   1.000
_cell.length_b   1.000
_cell.length_c   1.000
_cell.angle_alpha   90.00
_cell.angle_beta   90.00
_cell.angle_gamma   90.00
#
_symmetry.space_group_name_H-M   'P 1'
#
loop_
_entity.id
_entity.type
_entity.pdbx_description
1 polymer ?
#
loop_
_entity_poly.entity_id
_entity_poly.type
_entity_poly.pdbx_seq_one_letter_code
_entity_poly.pdbx_strand_id
1 'polypeptide(L)'
;MKKDKNVKIKRNVIDPLEIIDKYGADTLRFTLTSLNTPGRDVRLSEQRIAGYRNFVTKITNAYKFAEFKKIYPSKDDPKQLVPKHIFNQWIFNEFQNLYKNVQLNYQNYYFHEVANQLYHFTWHSFCDWYIELSKNLLDSDEYREETTYTFHLIFNSLLQLLHPIIPFITEKLWSYNNQNILMTNQWNYQDIKIDNQSIESANNFIEFIEEYRSIEKLFDIKKEHEVLIYSSSENLQKLFLGNQEVFEFLTRKKLSLKSLTNGVSLPFKNFDYEIETDQINKDKIIKKLSENSENLKKKK
;
A
#
# COMPACT_ATOMS: atom_id res chain seq x y z
N MET A 1 40.65 51.36 -12.80
CA MET A 1 39.82 50.23 -12.30
C MET A 1 38.48 50.24 -13.04
N LYS A 2 38.37 49.48 -14.15
CA LYS A 2 37.08 49.24 -14.80
C LYS A 2 36.33 48.19 -13.96
N LYS A 3 35.15 48.54 -13.44
CA LYS A 3 34.24 47.58 -12.80
C LYS A 3 33.62 46.72 -13.89
N ASP A 4 33.94 45.44 -13.89
CA ASP A 4 33.31 44.45 -14.73
C ASP A 4 31.81 44.35 -14.42
N LYS A 5 30.99 44.84 -15.36
CA LYS A 5 29.60 44.40 -15.52
C LYS A 5 29.64 43.02 -16.17
N ASN A 6 29.63 41.95 -15.37
CA ASN A 6 29.16 40.62 -15.79
C ASN A 6 29.03 39.69 -14.58
N VAL A 7 27.95 39.83 -13.82
CA VAL A 7 27.45 38.74 -12.98
C VAL A 7 26.15 38.25 -13.62
N LYS A 8 26.25 37.39 -14.63
CA LYS A 8 25.12 36.54 -15.03
C LYS A 8 24.91 35.54 -13.89
N ILE A 9 23.83 35.72 -13.13
CA ILE A 9 23.37 34.73 -12.16
C ILE A 9 23.11 33.45 -12.97
N LYS A 10 23.94 32.41 -12.80
CA LYS A 10 23.62 31.04 -13.25
C LYS A 10 22.43 30.55 -12.43
N ARG A 11 21.21 30.93 -12.80
CA ARG A 11 20.03 30.16 -12.39
C ARG A 11 20.11 28.88 -13.20
N ASN A 12 20.22 27.74 -12.52
CA ASN A 12 19.93 26.43 -13.11
C ASN A 12 18.43 26.42 -13.48
N VAL A 13 18.08 27.08 -14.58
CA VAL A 13 16.73 27.03 -15.15
C VAL A 13 16.62 25.68 -15.83
N ILE A 14 15.82 24.81 -15.24
CA ILE A 14 15.47 23.52 -15.82
C ILE A 14 14.31 23.78 -16.78
N ASP A 15 14.47 23.43 -18.06
CA ASP A 15 13.38 23.52 -19.02
C ASP A 15 12.31 22.45 -18.67
N PRO A 16 11.05 22.83 -18.39
CA PRO A 16 10.01 21.85 -18.12
C PRO A 16 9.79 20.88 -19.27
N LEU A 17 10.01 21.27 -20.52
CA LEU A 17 9.85 20.39 -21.68
C LEU A 17 10.89 19.26 -21.69
N GLU A 18 12.15 19.55 -21.33
CA GLU A 18 13.19 18.52 -21.20
C GLU A 18 12.82 17.49 -20.12
N ILE A 19 12.22 17.94 -19.01
CA ILE A 19 11.75 17.05 -17.94
C ILE A 19 10.53 16.24 -18.37
N ILE A 20 9.59 16.86 -19.10
CA ILE A 20 8.42 16.18 -19.65
C ILE A 20 8.84 15.09 -20.62
N ASP A 21 9.78 15.37 -21.51
CA ASP A 21 10.29 14.38 -22.47
C ASP A 21 10.98 13.21 -21.77
N LYS A 22 11.70 13.47 -20.67
CA LYS A 22 12.46 12.45 -19.93
C LYS A 22 11.62 11.64 -18.93
N TYR A 23 10.67 12.28 -18.25
CA TYR A 23 9.95 11.70 -17.11
C TYR A 23 8.43 11.66 -17.27
N GLY A 24 7.87 12.43 -18.20
CA GLY A 24 6.44 12.55 -18.44
C GLY A 24 5.80 13.74 -17.72
N ALA A 25 4.76 14.30 -18.34
CA ALA A 25 4.05 15.47 -17.82
C ALA A 25 3.38 15.22 -16.46
N ASP A 26 2.75 14.06 -16.28
CA ASP A 26 2.12 13.70 -15.00
C ASP A 26 3.14 13.61 -13.86
N THR A 27 4.32 13.05 -14.13
CA THR A 27 5.39 12.98 -13.15
C THR A 27 5.87 14.37 -12.74
N LEU A 28 6.06 15.28 -13.69
CA LEU A 28 6.45 16.66 -13.38
C LEU A 28 5.35 17.37 -12.58
N ARG A 29 4.08 17.27 -13.02
CA ARG A 29 2.94 17.86 -12.30
C ARG A 29 2.87 17.38 -10.87
N PHE A 30 2.92 16.05 -10.68
CA PHE A 30 2.88 15.45 -9.34
C PHE A 30 4.03 15.93 -8.46
N THR A 31 5.25 15.96 -9.02
CA THR A 31 6.44 16.44 -8.30
C THR A 31 6.29 17.89 -7.85
N LEU A 32 5.79 18.77 -8.72
CA LEU A 32 5.60 20.17 -8.37
C LEU A 32 4.49 20.35 -7.34
N THR A 33 3.38 19.61 -7.46
CA THR A 33 2.29 19.65 -6.50
C THR A 33 2.73 19.17 -5.12
N SER A 34 3.43 18.05 -5.02
CA SER A 34 3.87 17.49 -3.73
C SER A 34 4.90 18.36 -3.00
N LEU A 35 5.72 19.10 -3.76
CA LEU A 35 6.74 19.98 -3.19
C LEU A 35 6.23 21.38 -2.85
N ASN A 36 4.99 21.72 -3.23
CA ASN A 36 4.40 23.05 -2.99
C ASN A 36 3.86 23.20 -1.56
N THR A 37 4.74 22.96 -0.58
CA THR A 37 4.44 23.19 0.84
C THR A 37 4.47 24.70 1.13
N PRO A 38 3.42 25.27 1.76
CA PRO A 38 3.38 26.69 2.11
C PRO A 38 4.60 27.14 2.90
N GLY A 39 5.15 28.31 2.53
CA GLY A 39 6.29 28.91 3.23
C GLY A 39 7.64 28.25 2.97
N ARG A 40 7.75 27.33 2.01
CA ARG A 40 9.02 26.70 1.61
C ARG A 40 9.30 26.90 0.12
N ASP A 41 10.56 27.18 -0.21
CA ASP A 41 11.01 27.21 -1.61
C ASP A 41 10.99 25.79 -2.21
N VAL A 42 10.44 25.67 -3.42
CA VAL A 42 10.45 24.42 -4.19
C VAL A 42 11.87 24.16 -4.69
N ARG A 43 12.56 23.21 -4.07
CA ARG A 43 13.86 22.68 -4.54
C ARG A 43 13.63 21.47 -5.41
N LEU A 44 13.51 21.71 -6.72
CA LEU A 44 13.39 20.64 -7.70
C LEU A 44 14.73 19.91 -7.84
N SER A 45 14.71 18.59 -7.69
CA SER A 45 15.85 17.74 -8.02
C SER A 45 15.40 16.62 -8.94
N GLU A 46 16.25 16.26 -9.88
CA GLU A 46 15.99 15.19 -10.83
C GLU A 46 15.76 13.84 -10.13
N GLN A 47 16.44 13.60 -9.00
CA GLN A 47 16.22 12.42 -8.17
C GLN A 47 14.78 12.34 -7.61
N ARG A 48 14.21 13.48 -7.19
CA ARG A 48 12.81 13.51 -6.73
C ARG A 48 11.83 13.23 -7.87
N ILE A 49 12.07 13.84 -9.04
CA ILE A 49 11.28 13.59 -10.25
C ILE A 49 11.31 12.09 -10.61
N ALA A 50 12.50 11.48 -10.59
CA ALA A 50 12.66 10.05 -10.83
C ALA A 50 11.90 9.18 -9.83
N GLY A 51 11.86 9.57 -8.54
CA GLY A 51 11.03 8.93 -7.52
C GLY A 51 9.53 8.96 -7.87
N TYR A 52 9.01 10.12 -8.30
CA TYR A 52 7.61 10.24 -8.70
C TYR A 52 7.29 9.60 -10.05
N ARG A 53 8.28 9.38 -10.92
CA ARG A 53 8.11 8.52 -12.10
C ARG A 53 7.78 7.08 -11.70
N ASN A 54 8.43 6.57 -10.66
CA ASN A 54 8.13 5.24 -10.13
C ASN A 54 6.71 5.18 -9.55
N PHE A 55 6.24 6.27 -8.93
CA PHE A 55 4.86 6.38 -8.46
C PHE A 55 3.85 6.28 -9.61
N VAL A 56 4.02 7.07 -10.67
CA VAL A 56 3.17 6.99 -11.86
C VAL A 56 3.20 5.58 -12.48
N THR A 57 4.39 4.96 -12.52
CA THR A 57 4.55 3.58 -12.97
C THR A 57 3.77 2.58 -12.10
N LYS A 58 3.75 2.78 -10.77
CA LYS A 58 3.01 1.93 -9.82
C LYS A 58 1.50 1.92 -10.14
N ILE A 59 0.91 3.06 -10.50
CA ILE A 59 -0.50 3.16 -10.93
C ILE A 59 -0.75 2.28 -12.17
N THR A 60 0.13 2.37 -13.18
CA THR A 60 -0.01 1.53 -14.38
C THR A 60 0.23 0.04 -14.11
N ASN A 61 1.05 -0.30 -13.12
CA ASN A 61 1.25 -1.69 -12.70
C ASN A 61 0.03 -2.25 -11.98
N ALA A 62 -0.70 -1.44 -11.21
CA ALA A 62 -1.97 -1.85 -10.62
C ALA A 62 -3.00 -2.19 -11.70
N TYR A 63 -3.09 -1.39 -12.77
CA TYR A 63 -3.91 -1.73 -13.94
C TYR A 63 -3.48 -3.05 -14.59
N LYS A 64 -2.17 -3.25 -14.85
CA LYS A 64 -1.66 -4.49 -15.46
C LYS A 64 -1.95 -5.73 -14.61
N PHE A 65 -1.89 -5.60 -13.28
CA PHE A 65 -2.30 -6.66 -12.37
C PHE A 65 -3.78 -7.00 -12.56
N ALA A 66 -4.64 -5.99 -12.60
CA ALA A 66 -6.08 -6.15 -12.77
C ALA A 66 -6.44 -6.76 -14.14
N GLU A 67 -5.75 -6.34 -15.20
CA GLU A 67 -5.83 -6.91 -16.54
C GLU A 67 -5.41 -8.38 -16.54
N PHE A 68 -4.28 -8.70 -15.93
CA PHE A 68 -3.79 -10.08 -15.80
C PHE A 68 -4.77 -10.99 -15.05
N LYS A 69 -5.37 -10.50 -13.95
CA LYS A 69 -6.41 -11.21 -13.20
C LYS A 69 -7.79 -11.18 -13.87
N LYS A 70 -7.92 -10.53 -15.03
CA LYS A 70 -9.15 -10.36 -15.83
C LYS A 70 -10.30 -9.75 -15.02
N ILE A 71 -9.96 -8.76 -14.19
CA ILE A 71 -10.92 -8.00 -13.37
C ILE A 71 -11.06 -6.54 -13.82
N TYR A 72 -10.22 -6.10 -14.76
CA TYR A 72 -10.28 -4.76 -15.35
C TYR A 72 -9.69 -4.76 -16.78
N PRO A 73 -10.33 -4.13 -17.78
CA PRO A 73 -11.65 -3.53 -17.72
C PRO A 73 -12.74 -4.60 -17.50
N SER A 74 -13.81 -4.21 -16.82
CA SER A 74 -14.95 -5.10 -16.57
C SER A 74 -15.78 -5.24 -17.84
N LYS A 75 -16.23 -6.46 -18.14
CA LYS A 75 -17.12 -6.70 -19.30
C LYS A 75 -18.55 -6.21 -19.05
N ASP A 76 -18.97 -6.25 -17.78
CA ASP A 76 -20.27 -5.82 -17.29
C ASP A 76 -20.06 -4.85 -16.13
N ASP A 77 -21.01 -3.94 -15.89
CA ASP A 77 -20.99 -3.17 -14.64
C ASP A 77 -21.10 -4.14 -13.47
N PRO A 78 -20.08 -4.20 -12.58
CA PRO A 78 -20.07 -5.19 -11.54
C PRO A 78 -21.23 -4.87 -10.58
N LYS A 79 -22.03 -5.89 -10.25
CA LYS A 79 -23.17 -5.74 -9.35
C LYS A 79 -22.70 -5.09 -8.05
N GLN A 80 -23.47 -4.12 -7.56
CA GLN A 80 -23.18 -3.50 -6.28
C GLN A 80 -23.16 -4.56 -5.18
N LEU A 81 -21.99 -4.75 -4.57
CA LEU A 81 -21.79 -5.70 -3.49
C LEU A 81 -21.31 -4.96 -2.24
N VAL A 82 -21.85 -5.36 -1.10
CA VAL A 82 -21.33 -4.94 0.20
C VAL A 82 -20.19 -5.89 0.56
N PRO A 83 -18.97 -5.40 0.81
CA PRO A 83 -17.83 -6.24 1.12
C PRO A 83 -18.06 -7.00 2.44
N LYS A 84 -17.81 -8.31 2.44
CA LYS A 84 -17.88 -9.17 3.61
C LYS A 84 -16.49 -9.57 4.10
N HIS A 85 -15.53 -9.74 3.19
CA HIS A 85 -14.19 -10.15 3.56
C HIS A 85 -13.44 -9.00 4.25
N ILE A 86 -12.72 -9.30 5.34
CA ILE A 86 -12.06 -8.27 6.18
C ILE A 86 -11.09 -7.38 5.38
N PHE A 87 -10.37 -7.94 4.40
CA PHE A 87 -9.43 -7.17 3.56
C PHE A 87 -10.12 -6.26 2.54
N ASN A 88 -11.28 -6.66 2.01
CA ASN A 88 -12.08 -5.81 1.15
C ASN A 88 -12.69 -4.65 1.97
N GLN A 89 -13.25 -4.96 3.14
CA GLN A 89 -13.74 -3.95 4.08
C GLN A 89 -12.64 -2.98 4.52
N TRP A 90 -11.44 -3.48 4.78
CA TRP A 90 -10.29 -2.67 5.15
C TRP A 90 -9.92 -1.65 4.07
N ILE A 91 -9.76 -2.06 2.81
CA ILE A 91 -9.38 -1.10 1.76
C ILE A 91 -10.48 -0.07 1.49
N PHE A 92 -11.75 -0.46 1.63
CA PHE A 92 -12.84 0.50 1.59
C PHE A 92 -12.65 1.55 2.69
N ASN A 93 -12.51 1.14 3.95
CA ASN A 93 -12.31 2.05 5.07
C ASN A 93 -11.13 3.02 4.84
N GLU A 94 -9.99 2.49 4.38
CA GLU A 94 -8.83 3.31 4.04
C GLU A 94 -9.14 4.35 2.95
N PHE A 95 -9.89 3.95 1.92
CA PHE A 95 -10.31 4.85 0.85
C PHE A 95 -11.33 5.89 1.35
N GLN A 96 -12.27 5.52 2.23
CA GLN A 96 -13.24 6.45 2.81
C GLN A 96 -12.54 7.56 3.59
N ASN A 97 -11.53 7.19 4.37
CA ASN A 97 -10.70 8.12 5.13
C ASN A 97 -9.88 9.02 4.20
N LEU A 98 -9.24 8.44 3.17
CA LEU A 98 -8.56 9.20 2.12
C LEU A 98 -9.49 10.23 1.48
N TYR A 99 -10.67 9.81 1.04
CA TYR A 99 -11.62 10.66 0.32
C TYR A 99 -12.00 11.89 1.16
N LYS A 100 -12.37 11.68 2.43
CA LYS A 100 -12.71 12.76 3.38
C LYS A 100 -11.55 13.75 3.56
N ASN A 101 -10.34 13.23 3.75
CA ASN A 101 -9.15 14.05 3.94
C ASN A 101 -8.78 14.84 2.68
N VAL A 102 -8.88 14.22 1.50
CA VAL A 102 -8.63 14.88 0.21
C VAL A 102 -9.63 16.01 -0.03
N GLN A 103 -10.92 15.79 0.24
CA GLN A 103 -11.94 16.85 0.13
C GLN A 103 -11.64 18.03 1.05
N LEU A 104 -11.31 17.77 2.32
CA LEU A 104 -10.94 18.82 3.28
C LEU A 104 -9.68 19.59 2.82
N ASN A 105 -8.66 18.88 2.36
CA ASN A 105 -7.42 19.50 1.90
C ASN A 105 -7.62 20.34 0.63
N TYR A 106 -8.50 19.91 -0.28
CA TYR A 106 -8.88 20.72 -1.45
C TYR A 106 -9.59 22.01 -1.04
N GLN A 107 -10.54 21.94 -0.09
CA GLN A 107 -11.23 23.13 0.43
C GLN A 107 -10.28 24.14 1.07
N ASN A 108 -9.21 23.64 1.70
CA ASN A 108 -8.19 24.46 2.35
C ASN A 108 -6.99 24.82 1.45
N TYR A 109 -7.04 24.51 0.15
CA TYR A 109 -5.95 24.75 -0.81
C TYR A 109 -4.62 24.04 -0.46
N TYR A 110 -4.66 22.97 0.32
CA TYR A 110 -3.50 22.15 0.70
C TYR A 110 -3.23 21.05 -0.35
N PHE A 111 -2.94 21.46 -1.59
CA PHE A 111 -2.73 20.52 -2.71
C PHE A 111 -1.51 19.59 -2.52
N HIS A 112 -0.48 20.05 -1.82
CA HIS A 112 0.68 19.22 -1.46
C HIS A 112 0.29 18.07 -0.52
N GLU A 113 -0.59 18.32 0.44
CA GLU A 113 -1.14 17.28 1.32
C GLU A 113 -2.04 16.32 0.54
N VAL A 114 -2.86 16.82 -0.41
CA VAL A 114 -3.60 15.95 -1.34
C VAL A 114 -2.64 15.01 -2.07
N ALA A 115 -1.57 15.54 -2.69
CA ALA A 115 -0.59 14.72 -3.39
C ALA A 115 0.06 13.67 -2.46
N ASN A 116 0.47 14.08 -1.25
CA ASN A 116 1.10 13.18 -0.29
C ASN A 116 0.14 12.07 0.17
N GLN A 117 -1.12 12.39 0.48
CA GLN A 117 -2.12 11.40 0.89
C GLN A 117 -2.45 10.43 -0.24
N LEU A 118 -2.62 10.92 -1.47
CA LEU A 118 -2.83 10.06 -2.64
C LEU A 118 -1.62 9.16 -2.90
N TYR A 119 -0.40 9.68 -2.76
CA TYR A 119 0.82 8.86 -2.84
C TYR A 119 0.81 7.75 -1.79
N HIS A 120 0.58 8.09 -0.52
CA HIS A 120 0.64 7.13 0.57
C HIS A 120 -0.42 6.03 0.44
N PHE A 121 -1.68 6.40 0.16
CA PHE A 121 -2.74 5.42 -0.05
C PHE A 121 -2.44 4.52 -1.25
N THR A 122 -2.13 5.11 -2.40
CA THR A 122 -1.89 4.34 -3.63
C THR A 122 -0.72 3.39 -3.46
N TRP A 123 0.39 3.87 -2.88
CA TRP A 123 1.60 3.08 -2.74
C TRP A 123 1.48 2.03 -1.65
N HIS A 124 1.18 2.46 -0.42
CA HIS A 124 1.28 1.61 0.76
C HIS A 124 -0.01 0.82 1.02
N SER A 125 -1.17 1.47 0.99
CA SER A 125 -2.44 0.78 1.30
C SER A 125 -2.91 -0.05 0.11
N PHE A 126 -2.97 0.54 -1.09
CA PHE A 126 -3.53 -0.13 -2.25
C PHE A 126 -2.53 -1.10 -2.91
N CYS A 127 -1.35 -0.63 -3.30
CA CYS A 127 -0.45 -1.47 -4.09
C CYS A 127 0.40 -2.44 -3.25
N ASP A 128 0.97 -2.01 -2.13
CA ASP A 128 1.82 -2.89 -1.32
C ASP A 128 0.99 -3.89 -0.49
N TRP A 129 -0.20 -3.49 -0.04
CA TRP A 129 -1.08 -4.34 0.78
C TRP A 129 -2.28 -4.90 0.03
N TYR A 130 -3.24 -4.08 -0.40
CA TYR A 130 -4.51 -4.59 -0.92
C TYR A 130 -4.34 -5.50 -2.14
N ILE A 131 -3.49 -5.12 -3.11
CA ILE A 131 -3.20 -5.96 -4.27
C ILE A 131 -2.68 -7.34 -3.83
N GLU A 132 -1.76 -7.40 -2.88
CA GLU A 132 -1.21 -8.67 -2.39
C GLU A 132 -2.25 -9.50 -1.61
N LEU A 133 -3.02 -8.85 -0.73
CA LEU A 133 -4.12 -9.49 0.02
C LEU A 133 -5.22 -10.03 -0.91
N SER A 134 -5.49 -9.33 -2.01
CA SER A 134 -6.54 -9.68 -2.97
C SER A 134 -6.20 -10.91 -3.82
N LYS A 135 -4.93 -11.30 -3.95
CA LYS A 135 -4.50 -12.34 -4.90
C LYS A 135 -5.21 -13.67 -4.69
N ASN A 136 -5.22 -14.19 -3.46
CA ASN A 136 -5.89 -15.46 -3.16
C ASN A 136 -7.41 -15.30 -3.13
N LEU A 137 -7.93 -14.13 -2.69
CA LEU A 137 -9.37 -13.85 -2.75
C LEU A 137 -9.90 -13.88 -4.19
N LEU A 138 -9.09 -13.42 -5.16
CA LEU A 138 -9.42 -13.46 -6.58
C LEU A 138 -9.33 -14.86 -7.18
N ASP A 139 -8.63 -15.78 -6.53
CA ASP A 139 -8.51 -17.18 -6.94
C ASP A 139 -9.54 -18.09 -6.23
N SER A 140 -10.28 -17.56 -5.26
CA SER A 140 -11.36 -18.23 -4.51
C SER A 140 -12.73 -18.04 -5.17
N ASP A 141 -13.53 -19.09 -5.26
CA ASP A 141 -14.91 -19.01 -5.76
C ASP A 141 -15.83 -18.17 -4.85
N GLU A 142 -15.57 -18.12 -3.55
CA GLU A 142 -16.42 -17.43 -2.57
C GLU A 142 -16.25 -15.90 -2.64
N TYR A 143 -15.02 -15.42 -2.76
CA TYR A 143 -14.70 -13.99 -2.64
C TYR A 143 -14.35 -13.30 -3.95
N ARG A 144 -14.18 -14.04 -5.05
CA ARG A 144 -13.73 -13.48 -6.33
C ARG A 144 -14.63 -12.35 -6.85
N GLU A 145 -15.96 -12.53 -6.83
CA GLU A 145 -16.89 -11.49 -7.31
C GLU A 145 -16.81 -10.22 -6.45
N GLU A 146 -16.83 -10.38 -5.12
CA GLU A 146 -16.71 -9.28 -4.18
C GLU A 146 -15.39 -8.53 -4.31
N THR A 147 -14.27 -9.24 -4.41
CA THR A 147 -12.94 -8.64 -4.56
C THR A 147 -12.77 -7.98 -5.94
N THR A 148 -13.36 -8.54 -6.99
CA THR A 148 -13.41 -7.91 -8.32
C THR A 148 -14.15 -6.58 -8.26
N TYR A 149 -15.35 -6.57 -7.67
CA TYR A 149 -16.14 -5.34 -7.46
C TYR A 149 -15.37 -4.31 -6.62
N THR A 150 -14.81 -4.75 -5.49
CA THR A 150 -14.05 -3.88 -4.58
C THR A 150 -12.86 -3.25 -5.30
N PHE A 151 -12.04 -4.05 -5.99
CA PHE A 151 -10.91 -3.53 -6.75
C PHE A 151 -11.36 -2.51 -7.80
N HIS A 152 -12.38 -2.85 -8.58
CA HIS A 152 -12.90 -1.99 -9.64
C HIS A 152 -13.35 -0.64 -9.09
N LEU A 153 -14.14 -0.66 -8.01
CA LEU A 153 -14.68 0.54 -7.38
C LEU A 153 -13.56 1.43 -6.83
N ILE A 154 -12.65 0.87 -6.05
CA ILE A 154 -11.52 1.60 -5.46
C ILE A 154 -10.60 2.14 -6.56
N PHE A 155 -10.30 1.35 -7.59
CA PHE A 155 -9.41 1.78 -8.66
C PHE A 155 -10.01 2.92 -9.49
N ASN A 156 -11.28 2.81 -9.92
CA ASN A 156 -11.96 3.90 -10.64
C ASN A 156 -12.06 5.18 -9.80
N SER A 157 -12.39 5.06 -8.52
CA SER A 157 -12.47 6.19 -7.60
C SER A 157 -11.09 6.82 -7.36
N LEU A 158 -10.04 6.00 -7.28
CA LEU A 158 -8.67 6.47 -7.15
C LEU A 158 -8.19 7.21 -8.40
N LEU A 159 -8.51 6.73 -9.61
CA LEU A 159 -8.21 7.44 -10.86
C LEU A 159 -8.82 8.84 -10.87
N GLN A 160 -10.06 8.98 -10.38
CA GLN A 160 -10.72 10.28 -10.26
C GLN A 160 -10.02 11.21 -9.28
N LEU A 161 -9.65 10.72 -8.09
CA LEU A 161 -8.93 11.55 -7.10
C LEU A 161 -7.53 11.96 -7.59
N LEU A 162 -6.86 11.12 -8.37
CA LEU A 162 -5.55 11.40 -8.95
C LEU A 162 -5.62 12.37 -10.15
N HIS A 163 -6.73 12.40 -10.88
CA HIS A 163 -6.87 13.08 -12.17
C HIS A 163 -6.48 14.58 -12.16
N PRO A 164 -6.83 15.39 -11.15
CA PRO A 164 -6.43 16.80 -11.12
C PRO A 164 -4.90 17.00 -11.16
N ILE A 165 -4.13 16.04 -10.64
CA ILE A 165 -2.68 16.09 -10.56
C ILE A 165 -2.03 15.29 -11.70
N ILE A 166 -2.57 14.11 -12.03
CA ILE A 166 -2.07 13.16 -13.03
C ILE A 166 -3.13 12.98 -14.15
N PRO A 167 -3.40 13.99 -14.99
CA PRO A 167 -4.50 13.92 -15.94
C PRO A 167 -4.30 12.91 -17.07
N PHE A 168 -3.07 12.69 -17.56
CA PHE A 168 -2.89 11.92 -18.80
C PHE A 168 -2.98 10.40 -18.57
N ILE A 169 -2.26 9.88 -17.58
CA ILE A 169 -2.27 8.45 -17.21
C ILE A 169 -3.66 8.06 -16.70
N THR A 170 -4.29 8.87 -15.86
CA THR A 170 -5.60 8.53 -15.29
C THR A 170 -6.69 8.48 -16.36
N GLU A 171 -6.71 9.44 -17.30
CA GLU A 171 -7.63 9.44 -18.43
C GLU A 171 -7.43 8.21 -19.32
N LYS A 172 -6.17 7.87 -19.62
CA LYS A 172 -5.85 6.67 -20.40
C LYS A 172 -6.35 5.40 -19.72
N LEU A 173 -6.09 5.23 -18.43
CA LEU A 173 -6.49 4.03 -17.70
C LEU A 173 -8.01 3.94 -17.56
N TRP A 174 -8.67 5.07 -17.32
CA TRP A 174 -10.13 5.18 -17.26
C TRP A 174 -10.79 4.76 -18.58
N SER A 175 -10.24 5.19 -19.71
CA SER A 175 -10.78 4.91 -21.06
C SER A 175 -10.83 3.43 -21.43
N TYR A 176 -10.03 2.58 -20.75
CA TYR A 176 -10.09 1.14 -20.99
C TYR A 176 -11.38 0.51 -20.48
N ASN A 177 -12.00 1.10 -19.45
CA ASN A 177 -13.17 0.55 -18.80
C ASN A 177 -14.43 1.39 -19.02
N ASN A 178 -14.27 2.70 -19.23
CA ASN A 178 -15.37 3.65 -19.28
C ASN A 178 -15.38 4.37 -20.62
N GLN A 179 -16.57 4.60 -21.17
CA GLN A 179 -16.74 5.25 -22.49
C GLN A 179 -16.73 6.78 -22.40
N ASN A 180 -16.96 7.34 -21.22
CA ASN A 180 -17.00 8.77 -20.96
C ASN A 180 -15.62 9.32 -20.57
N ILE A 181 -15.43 10.62 -20.75
CA ILE A 181 -14.17 11.32 -20.41
C ILE A 181 -14.10 11.54 -18.89
N LEU A 182 -13.02 11.10 -18.25
CA LEU A 182 -12.81 11.18 -16.80
C LEU A 182 -12.96 12.62 -16.30
N MET A 183 -12.36 13.59 -16.99
CA MET A 183 -12.45 15.02 -16.64
C MET A 183 -13.90 15.54 -16.51
N THR A 184 -14.85 14.95 -17.22
CA THR A 184 -16.27 15.35 -17.19
C THR A 184 -17.12 14.58 -16.19
N ASN A 185 -16.53 13.61 -15.49
CA ASN A 185 -17.23 12.79 -14.53
C ASN A 185 -16.99 13.26 -13.12
N GLN A 186 -18.10 13.49 -12.41
CA GLN A 186 -18.07 13.73 -10.99
C GLN A 186 -18.56 12.49 -10.25
N TRP A 187 -17.77 12.06 -9.28
CA TRP A 187 -18.10 10.92 -8.45
C TRP A 187 -19.16 11.28 -7.41
N ASN A 188 -20.18 10.44 -7.26
CA ASN A 188 -21.13 10.53 -6.16
C ASN A 188 -20.70 9.56 -5.04
N TYR A 189 -19.72 9.99 -4.24
CA TYR A 189 -19.20 9.20 -3.14
C TYR A 189 -20.27 8.95 -2.08
N GLN A 190 -20.44 7.69 -1.68
CA GLN A 190 -21.32 7.30 -0.59
C GLN A 190 -20.51 6.54 0.45
N ASP A 191 -20.60 6.99 1.70
CA ASP A 191 -20.05 6.26 2.83
C ASP A 191 -20.83 4.96 3.05
N ILE A 192 -20.10 3.86 3.17
CA ILE A 192 -20.61 2.57 3.59
C ILE A 192 -20.20 2.36 5.04
N LYS A 193 -21.14 1.93 5.87
CA LYS A 193 -20.84 1.54 7.25
C LYS A 193 -20.09 0.22 7.23
N ILE A 194 -18.88 0.23 7.80
CA ILE A 194 -18.02 -0.94 7.92
C ILE A 194 -17.91 -1.26 9.40
N ASP A 195 -17.86 -2.55 9.72
CA ASP A 195 -17.68 -3.02 11.08
C ASP A 195 -16.26 -2.74 11.58
N ASN A 196 -16.16 -2.07 12.74
CA ASN A 196 -14.88 -1.71 13.33
C ASN A 196 -14.06 -2.94 13.74
N GLN A 197 -14.70 -4.03 14.16
CA GLN A 197 -14.00 -5.25 14.56
C GLN A 197 -13.31 -5.91 13.35
N SER A 198 -13.95 -5.86 12.18
CA SER A 198 -13.38 -6.36 10.93
C SER A 198 -12.18 -5.52 10.47
N ILE A 199 -12.25 -4.19 10.62
CA ILE A 199 -11.12 -3.28 10.34
C ILE A 199 -9.95 -3.56 11.29
N GLU A 200 -10.21 -3.71 12.59
CA GLU A 200 -9.19 -4.03 13.60
C GLU A 200 -8.52 -5.38 13.30
N SER A 201 -9.31 -6.38 12.90
CA SER A 201 -8.81 -7.71 12.52
C SER A 201 -7.88 -7.63 11.31
N ALA A 202 -8.25 -6.88 10.28
CA ALA A 202 -7.39 -6.68 9.11
C ALA A 202 -6.08 -5.93 9.46
N ASN A 203 -6.15 -4.88 10.28
CA ASN A 203 -4.96 -4.16 10.76
C ASN A 203 -4.03 -5.07 11.57
N ASN A 204 -4.58 -5.84 12.51
CA ASN A 204 -3.80 -6.82 13.29
C ASN A 204 -3.11 -7.85 12.39
N PHE A 205 -3.78 -8.32 11.34
CA PHE A 205 -3.19 -9.23 10.37
C PHE A 205 -2.03 -8.57 9.61
N ILE A 206 -2.23 -7.37 9.07
CA ILE A 206 -1.22 -6.63 8.32
C ILE A 206 0.02 -6.37 9.20
N GLU A 207 -0.19 -5.82 10.41
CA GLU A 207 0.88 -5.52 11.35
C GLU A 207 1.65 -6.78 11.77
N PHE A 208 0.96 -7.92 11.93
CA PHE A 208 1.63 -9.19 12.20
C PHE A 208 2.55 -9.60 11.05
N ILE A 209 2.10 -9.48 9.80
CA ILE A 209 2.91 -9.83 8.64
C ILE A 209 4.15 -8.91 8.54
N GLU A 210 4.01 -7.62 8.88
CA GLU A 210 5.14 -6.67 8.94
C GLU A 210 6.16 -7.04 10.02
N GLU A 211 5.69 -7.35 11.22
CA GLU A 211 6.54 -7.79 12.32
C GLU A 211 7.23 -9.10 11.99
N TYR A 212 6.49 -10.07 11.44
CA TYR A 212 7.03 -11.35 11.00
C TYR A 212 8.12 -11.17 9.95
N ARG A 213 7.91 -10.34 8.92
CA ARG A 213 8.93 -10.04 7.89
C ARG A 213 10.18 -9.39 8.49
N SER A 214 10.01 -8.58 9.53
CA SER A 214 11.13 -7.97 10.26
C SER A 214 11.93 -9.03 11.03
N ILE A 215 11.23 -10.00 11.62
CA ILE A 215 11.78 -11.17 12.31
C ILE A 215 12.48 -12.11 11.33
N GLU A 216 11.92 -12.34 10.15
CA GLU A 216 12.58 -13.11 9.09
C GLU A 216 13.95 -12.53 8.76
N LYS A 217 14.01 -11.20 8.57
CA LYS A 217 15.26 -10.49 8.31
C LYS A 217 16.21 -10.54 9.50
N LEU A 218 15.70 -10.38 10.73
CA LEU A 218 16.52 -10.40 11.94
C LEU A 218 17.17 -11.77 12.15
N PHE A 219 16.46 -12.87 11.88
CA PHE A 219 16.94 -14.22 12.12
C PHE A 219 17.51 -14.93 10.88
N ASP A 220 17.61 -14.22 9.75
CA ASP A 220 18.05 -14.76 8.46
C ASP A 220 17.17 -15.94 7.99
N ILE A 221 15.87 -15.88 8.27
CA ILE A 221 14.88 -16.84 7.78
C ILE A 221 14.70 -16.61 6.29
N LYS A 222 15.08 -17.60 5.47
CA LYS A 222 14.91 -17.52 4.02
C LYS A 222 13.52 -17.99 3.62
N LYS A 223 13.11 -17.64 2.40
CA LYS A 223 11.78 -17.95 1.88
C LYS A 223 11.53 -19.45 1.76
N GLU A 224 12.55 -20.19 1.38
CA GLU A 224 12.57 -21.65 1.24
C GLU A 224 12.58 -22.42 2.57
N HIS A 225 12.85 -21.76 3.69
CA HIS A 225 12.85 -22.44 4.99
C HIS A 225 11.43 -22.83 5.38
N GLU A 226 11.25 -24.08 5.76
CA GLU A 226 10.01 -24.53 6.38
C GLU A 226 9.94 -23.97 7.81
N VAL A 227 8.90 -23.16 8.05
CA VAL A 227 8.58 -22.61 9.36
C VAL A 227 7.11 -22.88 9.63
N LEU A 228 6.83 -23.43 10.80
CA LEU A 228 5.49 -23.55 11.34
C LEU A 228 5.23 -22.38 12.28
N ILE A 229 4.07 -21.75 12.15
CA ILE A 229 3.63 -20.64 12.98
C ILE A 229 2.36 -21.04 13.73
N TYR A 230 2.31 -20.77 15.02
CA TYR A 230 1.15 -21.03 15.88
C TYR A 230 0.96 -19.88 16.87
N SER A 231 -0.27 -19.55 17.24
CA SER A 231 -0.52 -18.69 18.40
C SER A 231 -1.41 -19.39 19.42
N SER A 232 -1.04 -19.23 20.70
CA SER A 232 -1.86 -19.66 21.84
C SER A 232 -3.06 -18.75 22.08
N SER A 233 -3.06 -17.54 21.52
CA SER A 233 -4.20 -16.62 21.57
C SER A 233 -5.30 -17.07 20.63
N GLU A 234 -6.47 -17.40 21.18
CA GLU A 234 -7.62 -17.87 20.41
C GLU A 234 -8.03 -16.88 19.31
N ASN A 235 -8.00 -15.58 19.60
CA ASN A 235 -8.38 -14.54 18.64
C ASN A 235 -7.40 -14.46 17.45
N LEU A 236 -6.10 -14.47 17.74
CA LEU A 236 -5.05 -14.36 16.73
C LEU A 236 -4.99 -15.64 15.88
N GLN A 237 -5.12 -16.79 16.53
CA GLN A 237 -5.16 -18.08 15.84
C GLN A 237 -6.39 -18.20 14.94
N LYS A 238 -7.58 -17.78 15.39
CA LYS A 238 -8.78 -17.72 14.54
C LYS A 238 -8.60 -16.78 13.35
N LEU A 239 -7.99 -15.62 13.55
CA LEU A 239 -7.69 -14.67 12.48
C LEU A 239 -6.79 -15.27 11.41
N PHE A 240 -5.73 -15.98 11.82
CA PHE A 240 -4.80 -16.63 10.91
C PHE A 240 -5.44 -17.79 10.16
N LEU A 241 -6.15 -18.67 10.87
CA LEU A 241 -6.82 -19.81 10.24
C LEU A 241 -7.93 -19.38 9.29
N GLY A 242 -8.69 -18.34 9.64
CA GLY A 242 -9.72 -17.76 8.76
C GLY A 242 -9.15 -17.13 7.49
N ASN A 243 -7.85 -16.80 7.47
CA ASN A 243 -7.16 -16.19 6.33
C ASN A 243 -5.92 -17.01 5.91
N GLN A 244 -5.95 -18.32 6.11
CA GLN A 244 -4.78 -19.19 6.00
C GLN A 244 -4.09 -19.05 4.64
N GLU A 245 -4.83 -19.13 3.54
CA GLU A 245 -4.24 -19.03 2.20
C GLU A 245 -3.48 -17.72 2.00
N VAL A 246 -4.07 -16.59 2.42
CA VAL A 246 -3.45 -15.25 2.37
C VAL A 246 -2.22 -15.18 3.25
N PHE A 247 -2.30 -15.73 4.47
CA PHE A 247 -1.18 -15.77 5.40
C PHE A 247 0.01 -16.55 4.81
N GLU A 248 -0.24 -17.78 4.35
CA GLU A 248 0.79 -18.66 3.81
C GLU A 248 1.38 -18.08 2.50
N PHE A 249 0.58 -17.41 1.68
CA PHE A 249 1.07 -16.70 0.50
C PHE A 249 2.03 -15.55 0.86
N LEU A 250 1.66 -14.71 1.83
CA LEU A 250 2.43 -13.52 2.20
C LEU A 250 3.71 -13.83 2.98
N THR A 251 3.68 -14.87 3.81
CA THR A 251 4.82 -15.31 4.63
C THR A 251 5.64 -16.41 3.94
N ARG A 252 5.04 -17.17 3.03
CA ARG A 252 5.58 -18.43 2.47
C ARG A 252 5.78 -19.51 3.53
N LYS A 253 5.15 -19.37 4.69
CA LYS A 253 5.25 -20.28 5.84
C LYS A 253 3.91 -20.94 6.12
N LYS A 254 3.90 -22.01 6.90
CA LYS A 254 2.68 -22.79 7.19
C LYS A 254 2.14 -22.46 8.57
N LEU A 255 0.81 -22.47 8.69
CA LEU A 255 0.15 -22.36 9.98
C LEU A 255 -0.02 -23.75 10.62
N SER A 256 0.30 -23.87 11.90
CA SER A 256 0.02 -25.06 12.69
C SER A 256 -1.33 -24.91 13.41
N LEU A 257 -2.08 -26.02 13.49
CA LEU A 257 -3.33 -26.10 14.25
C LEU A 257 -3.10 -26.41 15.74
N LYS A 258 -1.90 -26.89 16.09
CA LYS A 258 -1.54 -27.32 17.44
C LYS A 258 -0.32 -26.55 17.93
N SER A 259 -0.21 -26.44 19.25
CA SER A 259 0.98 -25.90 19.92
C SER A 259 2.26 -26.60 19.43
N LEU A 260 3.32 -25.82 19.29
CA LEU A 260 4.59 -26.32 18.78
C LEU A 260 5.39 -26.90 19.95
N THR A 261 5.90 -28.13 19.79
CA THR A 261 6.64 -28.80 20.87
C THR A 261 8.04 -28.23 21.07
N ASN A 262 8.59 -27.62 20.03
CA ASN A 262 9.98 -27.20 19.93
C ASN A 262 10.10 -25.75 19.40
N GLY A 263 9.02 -24.98 19.48
CA GLY A 263 8.94 -23.61 18.97
C GLY A 263 9.62 -22.55 19.87
N VAL A 264 9.98 -21.42 19.27
CA VAL A 264 10.42 -20.22 19.97
C VAL A 264 9.24 -19.26 20.06
N SER A 265 8.90 -18.85 21.29
CA SER A 265 7.85 -17.84 21.53
C SER A 265 8.36 -16.43 21.26
N LEU A 266 7.56 -15.63 20.56
CA LEU A 266 7.81 -14.27 20.15
C LEU A 266 6.58 -13.40 20.49
N PRO A 267 6.78 -12.20 21.06
CA PRO A 267 5.68 -11.31 21.40
C PRO A 267 5.17 -10.58 20.15
N PHE A 268 3.86 -10.43 20.04
CA PHE A 268 3.15 -9.57 19.08
C PHE A 268 2.04 -8.80 19.79
N LYS A 269 2.21 -7.48 19.94
CA LYS A 269 1.30 -6.62 20.75
C LYS A 269 1.07 -7.18 22.16
N ASN A 270 -0.16 -7.61 22.46
CA ASN A 270 -0.58 -8.19 23.74
C ASN A 270 -0.70 -9.72 23.69
N PHE A 271 -0.19 -10.33 22.62
CA PHE A 271 -0.27 -11.77 22.36
C PHE A 271 1.13 -12.33 22.13
N ASP A 272 1.23 -13.66 22.22
CA ASP A 272 2.44 -14.38 21.84
C ASP A 272 2.14 -15.34 20.68
N TYR A 273 3.15 -15.60 19.88
CA TYR A 273 3.13 -16.64 18.85
C TYR A 273 4.44 -17.43 18.86
N GLU A 274 4.36 -18.67 18.42
CA GLU A 274 5.47 -19.60 18.36
C GLU A 274 5.88 -19.82 16.91
N ILE A 275 7.20 -19.90 16.69
CA ILE A 275 7.78 -20.34 15.42
C ILE A 275 8.61 -21.61 15.63
N GLU A 276 8.40 -22.62 14.79
CA GLU A 276 9.22 -23.84 14.79
C GLU A 276 9.86 -24.03 13.42
N THR A 277 11.18 -24.24 13.41
CA THR A 277 11.96 -24.49 12.19
C THR A 277 13.20 -25.32 12.51
N ASP A 278 13.48 -26.28 11.65
CA ASP A 278 14.69 -27.11 11.73
C ASP A 278 15.89 -26.49 11.00
N GLN A 279 15.64 -25.45 10.19
CA GLN A 279 16.64 -24.87 9.30
C GLN A 279 17.44 -23.73 9.92
N ILE A 280 17.17 -23.39 11.19
CA ILE A 280 17.83 -22.29 11.89
C ILE A 280 18.35 -22.76 13.24
N ASN A 281 19.57 -22.34 13.56
CA ASN A 281 20.11 -22.56 14.89
C ASN A 281 19.31 -21.75 15.92
N LYS A 282 18.53 -22.43 16.75
CA LYS A 282 17.74 -21.84 17.85
C LYS A 282 18.60 -21.00 18.78
N ASP A 283 19.86 -21.36 19.00
CA ASP A 283 20.80 -20.59 19.82
C ASP A 283 21.07 -19.20 19.23
N LYS A 284 21.07 -19.07 17.90
CA LYS A 284 21.24 -17.77 17.23
C LYS A 284 20.00 -16.88 17.41
N ILE A 285 18.81 -17.48 17.43
CA ILE A 285 17.55 -16.78 17.71
C ILE A 285 17.53 -16.32 19.17
N ILE A 286 17.79 -17.24 20.11
CA ILE A 286 17.84 -16.96 21.55
C ILE A 286 18.89 -15.88 21.85
N LYS A 287 20.11 -15.99 21.29
CA LYS A 287 21.18 -15.01 21.49
C LYS A 287 20.80 -13.61 21.00
N LYS A 288 20.20 -13.48 19.82
CA LYS A 288 19.74 -12.18 19.30
C LYS A 288 18.59 -11.60 20.14
N LEU A 289 17.68 -12.44 20.64
CA LEU A 289 16.61 -12.00 21.55
C LEU A 289 17.17 -11.53 22.90
N SER A 290 18.16 -12.23 23.47
CA SER A 290 18.81 -11.80 24.71
C SER A 290 19.58 -10.48 24.53
N GLU A 291 20.33 -10.31 23.44
CA GLU A 291 21.04 -9.07 23.13
C GLU A 291 20.07 -7.88 22.99
N ASN A 292 18.93 -8.08 22.34
CA ASN A 292 17.89 -7.05 22.20
C ASN A 292 17.22 -6.70 23.54
N SER A 293 16.91 -7.71 24.37
CA SER A 293 16.36 -7.50 25.72
C SER A 293 17.33 -6.71 26.61
N GLU A 294 18.62 -7.03 26.56
CA GLU A 294 19.66 -6.30 27.29
C GLU A 294 19.80 -4.85 26.81
N ASN A 295 19.75 -4.61 25.50
CA ASN A 295 19.79 -3.26 24.93
C ASN A 295 18.56 -2.41 25.31
N LEU A 296 17.38 -3.02 25.43
CA LEU A 296 16.17 -2.35 25.92
C LEU A 296 16.27 -2.00 27.41
N LYS A 297 16.89 -2.87 28.23
CA LYS A 297 17.13 -2.60 29.66
C LYS A 297 18.18 -1.50 29.88
N LYS A 298 19.19 -1.37 29.01
CA LYS A 298 20.21 -0.31 29.06
C LYS A 298 19.72 1.08 28.61
N LYS A 299 18.54 1.17 27.98
CA LYS A 299 17.90 2.42 27.53
C LYS A 299 16.85 2.97 28.51
N LYS A 300 16.65 2.32 29.66
CA LYS A 300 15.93 2.86 30.81
C LYS A 300 16.93 3.44 31.81
#